data_AF-A0A4Q0P462-F1
#
_entry.id   AF-A0A4Q0P462-F1
#
_cell.length_a   1.000
_cell.length_b   1.000
_cell.length_c   1.000
_cell.angle_alpha   90.00
_cell.angle_beta   90.00
_cell.angle_gamma   90.00
#
_symmetry.space_group_name_H-M   'P 1'
#
loop_
_entity.id
_entity.type
_entity.pdbx_description
1 polymer ?
#
loop_
_entity_poly.entity_id
_entity_poly.type
_entity_poly.pdbx_seq_one_letter_code
_entity_poly.pdbx_strand_id
1 'polypeptide(L)'
;MRITKNKLVVITCCALLGIFNSCQNTTELQNQYNSLFEEVIAVHDEIMPKMTQLSKLQLQIKTDTLIQVDTKDEALKKLQASDDRMMTWMHTFTDEYVKDRKPVSKMSQTELENGIEGLQSELEEVESLREFTYSSIDLAEEILNN
;
A
#
# COMPACT_ATOMS: atom_id res chain seq x y z
N MET A 1 -48.27 -55.89 -41.93
CA MET A 1 -47.45 -55.68 -43.14
C MET A 1 -47.66 -54.25 -43.63
N ARG A 2 -46.56 -53.58 -44.01
CA ARG A 2 -46.39 -52.20 -44.53
C ARG A 2 -45.76 -51.19 -43.55
N ILE A 3 -44.45 -51.13 -43.75
CA ILE A 3 -43.42 -50.19 -43.35
C ILE A 3 -43.64 -48.84 -44.06
N THR A 4 -43.38 -47.71 -43.38
CA THR A 4 -42.52 -46.64 -43.93
C THR A 4 -41.91 -45.78 -42.82
N LYS A 5 -40.60 -45.59 -42.96
CA LYS A 5 -39.69 -44.77 -42.14
C LYS A 5 -39.88 -43.29 -42.51
N ASN A 6 -39.73 -42.36 -41.56
CA ASN A 6 -39.00 -41.10 -41.81
C ASN A 6 -38.74 -40.25 -40.55
N LYS A 7 -37.44 -40.00 -40.36
CA LYS A 7 -36.78 -38.74 -39.97
C LYS A 7 -36.92 -38.19 -38.54
N LEU A 8 -36.00 -38.66 -37.71
CA LEU A 8 -34.95 -37.86 -37.05
C LEU A 8 -35.10 -36.32 -37.18
N VAL A 9 -35.51 -35.66 -36.09
CA VAL A 9 -34.95 -34.37 -35.66
C VAL A 9 -34.76 -34.45 -34.15
N VAL A 10 -33.62 -35.02 -33.77
CA VAL A 10 -32.91 -34.72 -32.53
C VAL A 10 -32.28 -33.34 -32.71
N ILE A 11 -31.99 -32.63 -31.61
CA ILE A 11 -31.32 -31.32 -31.49
C ILE A 11 -32.37 -30.18 -31.38
N THR A 12 -32.64 -29.67 -30.18
CA THR A 12 -31.80 -28.60 -29.63
C THR A 12 -31.72 -28.70 -28.12
N CYS A 13 -30.52 -29.09 -27.68
CA CYS A 13 -30.06 -29.14 -26.31
C CYS A 13 -29.72 -27.72 -25.82
N CYS A 14 -30.08 -27.44 -24.58
CA CYS A 14 -29.44 -26.52 -23.64
C CYS A 14 -28.40 -25.53 -24.19
N ALA A 15 -28.78 -24.26 -24.33
CA ALA A 15 -27.81 -23.17 -24.41
C ALA A 15 -28.42 -21.85 -23.88
N LEU A 16 -28.69 -21.78 -22.57
CA LEU A 16 -29.09 -20.54 -21.88
C LEU A 16 -28.66 -20.54 -20.40
N LEU A 17 -27.44 -20.98 -20.11
CA LEU A 17 -26.81 -20.82 -18.79
C LEU A 17 -25.34 -20.47 -19.00
N GLY A 18 -25.04 -19.17 -19.03
CA GLY A 18 -23.67 -18.73 -19.26
C GLY A 18 -23.45 -17.24 -19.09
N ILE A 19 -24.04 -16.60 -18.07
CA ILE A 19 -23.62 -15.24 -17.68
C ILE A 19 -23.82 -15.01 -16.17
N PHE A 20 -23.03 -15.68 -15.32
CA PHE A 20 -22.96 -15.35 -13.88
C PHE A 20 -21.54 -15.17 -13.31
N ASN A 21 -20.48 -15.30 -14.11
CA ASN A 21 -19.10 -15.18 -13.60
C ASN A 21 -18.64 -13.72 -13.37
N SER A 22 -19.36 -12.71 -13.88
CA SER A 22 -18.89 -11.31 -13.79
C SER A 22 -19.00 -10.72 -12.39
N CYS A 23 -19.94 -11.18 -11.55
CA CYS A 23 -20.19 -10.57 -10.24
C CYS A 23 -19.23 -11.10 -9.14
N GLN A 24 -18.77 -12.35 -9.29
CA GLN A 24 -17.86 -12.98 -8.34
C GLN A 24 -16.45 -12.37 -8.43
N ASN A 25 -15.96 -12.08 -9.64
CA ASN A 25 -14.66 -11.44 -9.87
C ASN A 25 -14.58 -10.02 -9.28
N THR A 26 -15.64 -9.22 -9.41
CA THR A 26 -15.64 -7.86 -8.84
C THR A 26 -15.59 -7.87 -7.31
N THR A 27 -16.26 -8.83 -6.66
CA THR A 27 -16.22 -8.95 -5.20
C THR A 27 -14.81 -9.30 -4.70
N GLU A 28 -14.11 -10.20 -5.40
CA GLU A 28 -12.74 -10.57 -5.06
C GLU A 28 -11.78 -9.37 -5.17
N LEU A 29 -11.88 -8.61 -6.26
CA LEU A 29 -11.08 -7.40 -6.46
C LEU A 29 -11.35 -6.32 -5.39
N GLN A 30 -12.60 -6.16 -4.96
CA GLN A 30 -12.93 -5.24 -3.87
C GLN A 30 -12.29 -5.67 -2.54
N ASN A 31 -12.29 -6.97 -2.24
CA ASN A 31 -11.65 -7.50 -1.04
C ASN A 31 -10.13 -7.32 -1.10
N GLN A 32 -9.51 -7.62 -2.23
CA GLN A 32 -8.09 -7.43 -2.44
C GLN A 32 -7.67 -5.97 -2.31
N TYR A 33 -8.40 -5.04 -2.92
CA TYR A 33 -8.16 -3.61 -2.78
C TYR A 33 -8.21 -3.18 -1.31
N ASN A 34 -9.24 -3.60 -0.57
CA ASN A 34 -9.38 -3.23 0.85
C ASN A 34 -8.24 -3.83 1.70
N SER A 35 -7.86 -5.09 1.47
CA SER A 35 -6.74 -5.73 2.18
C SER A 35 -5.44 -4.97 1.96
N LEU A 36 -5.11 -4.67 0.70
CA LEU A 36 -3.89 -3.91 0.39
C LEU A 36 -3.91 -2.51 1.00
N PHE A 37 -5.05 -1.81 0.91
CA PHE A 37 -5.20 -0.50 1.53
C PHE A 37 -4.97 -0.57 3.05
N GLU A 38 -5.53 -1.58 3.73
CA GLU A 38 -5.32 -1.82 5.16
C GLU A 38 -3.85 -2.14 5.48
N GLU A 39 -3.17 -2.93 4.65
CA GLU A 39 -1.74 -3.24 4.80
C GLU A 39 -0.87 -1.98 4.69
N VAL A 40 -1.11 -1.13 3.70
CA VAL A 40 -0.38 0.15 3.57
C VAL A 40 -0.59 1.03 4.80
N ILE A 41 -1.84 1.17 5.27
CA ILE A 41 -2.15 1.96 6.46
C ILE A 41 -1.54 1.36 7.73
N ALA A 42 -1.47 0.04 7.84
CA ALA A 42 -0.84 -0.61 8.98
C ALA A 42 0.66 -0.27 9.09
N VAL A 43 1.37 -0.22 7.95
CA VAL A 43 2.78 0.21 7.93
C VAL A 43 2.91 1.70 8.26
N HIS A 44 2.02 2.56 7.73
CA HIS A 44 1.96 3.97 8.12
C HIS A 44 1.81 4.13 9.64
N ASP A 45 0.85 3.43 10.24
CA ASP A 45 0.55 3.53 11.68
C ASP A 45 1.71 3.01 12.54
N GLU A 46 2.46 2.02 12.05
CA GLU A 46 3.69 1.54 12.69
C GLU A 46 4.78 2.61 12.75
N ILE A 47 4.95 3.37 11.66
CA ILE A 47 6.00 4.39 11.51
C ILE A 47 5.64 5.69 12.27
N MET A 48 4.36 6.02 12.39
CA MET A 48 3.89 7.25 13.04
C MET A 48 4.50 7.55 14.43
N PRO A 49 4.56 6.62 15.41
CA PRO A 49 5.23 6.88 16.68
C PRO A 49 6.73 7.13 16.53
N LYS A 50 7.37 6.61 15.48
CA LYS A 50 8.79 6.80 15.18
C LYS A 50 9.10 8.22 14.73
N MET A 51 8.17 8.91 14.07
CA MET A 51 8.36 10.33 13.71
C MET A 51 8.58 11.21 14.95
N THR A 52 7.86 10.94 16.04
CA THR A 52 8.09 11.61 17.33
C THR A 52 9.47 11.27 17.92
N GLN A 53 9.93 10.03 17.74
CA GLN A 53 11.26 9.60 18.15
C GLN A 53 12.36 10.32 17.33
N LEU A 54 12.20 10.45 16.01
CA LEU A 54 13.11 11.19 15.14
C LEU A 54 13.30 12.63 15.64
N SER A 55 12.22 13.37 15.90
CA SER A 55 12.32 14.76 16.36
C SER A 55 13.08 14.89 17.68
N LYS A 56 12.89 13.92 18.60
CA LYS A 56 13.62 13.88 19.88
C LYS A 56 15.11 13.60 19.68
N LEU A 57 15.46 12.61 18.86
CA LEU A 57 16.85 12.27 18.53
C LEU A 57 17.56 13.43 17.85
N GLN A 58 16.89 14.12 16.92
CA GLN A 58 17.43 15.33 16.29
C GLN A 58 17.77 16.40 17.33
N LEU A 59 16.92 16.63 18.33
CA LEU A 59 17.19 17.61 19.38
C LEU A 59 18.36 17.20 20.28
N GLN A 60 18.43 15.93 20.67
CA GLN A 60 19.54 15.39 21.46
C GLN A 60 20.86 15.57 20.72
N ILE A 61 20.96 15.10 19.49
CA ILE A 61 22.16 15.23 18.66
C ILE A 61 22.54 16.70 18.42
N LYS A 62 21.55 17.59 18.17
CA LYS A 62 21.79 19.04 18.02
C LYS A 62 22.42 19.68 19.27
N THR A 63 22.05 19.22 20.46
CA THR A 63 22.48 19.81 21.73
C THR A 63 23.73 19.15 22.32
N ASP A 64 24.07 17.96 21.87
CA ASP A 64 25.30 17.27 22.26
C ASP A 64 26.56 17.96 21.69
N THR A 65 27.53 18.20 22.56
CA THR A 65 28.82 18.86 22.26
C THR A 65 30.01 17.89 22.21
N LEU A 66 29.81 16.62 22.56
CA LEU A 66 30.83 15.59 22.60
C LEU A 66 30.92 14.82 21.27
N ILE A 67 29.81 14.75 20.52
CA ILE A 67 29.76 14.13 19.20
C ILE A 67 30.57 14.96 18.18
N GLN A 68 31.36 14.29 17.35
CA GLN A 68 32.09 14.92 16.25
C GLN A 68 31.14 15.57 15.23
N VAL A 69 31.52 16.74 14.70
CA VAL A 69 30.67 17.55 13.81
C VAL A 69 30.21 16.77 12.57
N ASP A 70 31.11 16.03 11.91
CA ASP A 70 30.76 15.29 10.70
C ASP A 70 29.75 14.16 10.98
N THR A 71 29.96 13.41 12.07
CA THR A 71 29.05 12.34 12.54
C THR A 71 27.68 12.90 12.91
N LYS A 72 27.67 14.05 13.59
CA LYS A 72 26.45 14.79 13.94
C LYS A 72 25.68 15.21 12.70
N ASP A 73 26.35 15.78 11.71
CA ASP A 73 25.73 16.24 10.47
C ASP A 73 25.14 15.07 9.65
N GLU A 74 25.81 13.92 9.61
CA GLU A 74 25.30 12.73 8.94
C GLU A 74 23.99 12.24 9.58
N ALA A 75 23.98 12.08 10.90
CA ALA A 75 22.82 11.59 11.62
C ALA A 75 21.63 12.55 11.48
N LEU A 76 21.87 13.87 11.62
CA LEU A 76 20.82 14.87 11.46
C LEU A 76 20.23 14.87 10.05
N LYS A 77 21.05 14.72 9.01
CA LYS A 77 20.57 14.62 7.62
C LYS A 77 19.70 13.40 7.40
N LYS A 78 20.07 12.23 7.92
CA LYS A 78 19.28 10.99 7.81
C LYS A 78 17.95 11.10 8.54
N LEU A 79 17.97 11.57 9.79
CA LEU A 79 16.76 11.79 10.58
C LEU A 79 15.81 12.79 9.90
N GLN A 80 16.33 13.87 9.32
CA GLN A 80 15.52 14.86 8.60
C GLN A 80 14.97 14.29 7.30
N ALA A 81 15.80 13.59 6.51
CA ALA A 81 15.34 12.96 5.27
C ALA A 81 14.24 11.93 5.52
N SER A 82 14.24 11.27 6.68
CA SER A 82 13.19 10.30 7.04
C SER A 82 11.86 10.99 7.31
N ASP A 83 11.88 12.12 8.04
CA ASP A 83 10.71 12.94 8.32
C ASP A 83 10.13 13.52 7.01
N ASP A 84 10.99 14.10 6.16
CA ASP A 84 10.59 14.68 4.87
C ASP A 84 9.97 13.63 3.93
N ARG A 85 10.54 12.42 3.90
CA ARG A 85 10.00 11.31 3.09
C ARG A 85 8.62 10.87 3.57
N MET A 86 8.41 10.72 4.88
CA MET A 86 7.10 10.37 5.45
C MET A 86 6.06 11.45 5.13
N MET A 87 6.41 12.72 5.29
CA MET A 87 5.50 13.82 4.96
C MET A 87 5.15 13.86 3.48
N THR A 88 6.15 13.66 2.60
CA THR A 88 5.94 13.63 1.16
C THR A 88 5.03 12.48 0.75
N TRP A 89 5.33 11.27 1.23
CA TRP A 89 4.54 10.08 0.95
C TRP A 89 3.10 10.20 1.46
N MET A 90 2.91 10.69 2.70
CA MET A 90 1.57 10.89 3.27
C MET A 90 0.75 11.88 2.44
N HIS A 91 1.37 12.95 1.93
CA HIS A 91 0.69 13.92 1.08
C HIS A 91 0.24 13.30 -0.24
N THR A 92 1.13 12.60 -0.95
CA THR A 92 0.81 11.95 -2.23
C THR A 92 -0.26 10.87 -2.03
N PHE A 93 -0.08 10.00 -1.03
CA PHE A 93 -1.02 8.93 -0.72
C PHE A 93 -2.42 9.49 -0.36
N THR A 94 -2.46 10.58 0.40
CA THR A 94 -3.73 11.24 0.77
C THR A 94 -4.45 11.79 -0.45
N ASP A 95 -3.75 12.50 -1.34
CA ASP A 95 -4.35 13.09 -2.53
C ASP A 95 -4.84 12.02 -3.51
N GLU A 96 -4.18 10.87 -3.60
CA GLU A 96 -4.52 9.80 -4.54
C GLU A 96 -5.59 8.83 -4.03
N TYR A 97 -5.50 8.39 -2.76
CA TYR A 97 -6.32 7.27 -2.26
C TYR A 97 -7.33 7.66 -1.19
N VAL A 98 -7.15 8.78 -0.49
CA VAL A 98 -7.98 9.15 0.67
C VAL A 98 -8.95 10.27 0.33
N LYS A 99 -8.44 11.32 -0.31
CA LYS A 99 -9.21 12.50 -0.70
C LYS A 99 -10.21 12.15 -1.78
N ASP A 100 -11.46 12.57 -1.59
CA ASP A 100 -12.56 12.33 -2.53
C ASP A 100 -12.75 10.85 -2.92
N ARG A 101 -12.33 9.92 -2.05
CA ARG A 101 -12.35 8.48 -2.31
C ARG A 101 -13.73 7.99 -2.70
N LYS A 102 -13.83 7.46 -3.91
CA LYS A 102 -15.02 6.74 -4.38
C LYS A 102 -15.21 5.49 -3.50
N PRO A 103 -16.43 5.19 -3.02
CA PRO A 103 -16.66 3.94 -2.30
C PRO A 103 -16.23 2.74 -3.15
N VAL A 104 -15.44 1.83 -2.57
CA VAL A 104 -14.89 0.65 -3.27
C VAL A 104 -16.00 -0.19 -3.90
N SER A 105 -17.16 -0.29 -3.24
CA SER A 105 -18.35 -0.97 -3.76
C SER A 105 -18.93 -0.35 -5.04
N LYS A 106 -18.53 0.88 -5.40
CA LYS A 106 -18.94 1.62 -6.60
C LYS A 106 -17.85 1.70 -7.66
N MET A 107 -16.64 1.20 -7.39
CA MET A 107 -15.56 1.14 -8.37
C MET A 107 -15.87 0.10 -9.44
N SER A 108 -15.53 0.43 -10.69
CA SER A 108 -15.51 -0.50 -11.82
C SER A 108 -14.33 -1.47 -11.68
N GLN A 109 -14.38 -2.56 -12.44
CA GLN A 109 -13.30 -3.54 -12.44
C GLN A 109 -11.94 -2.92 -12.79
N THR A 110 -11.87 -2.08 -13.81
CA THR A 110 -10.62 -1.39 -14.19
C THR A 110 -10.13 -0.41 -13.13
N GLU A 111 -11.02 0.31 -12.44
CA GLU A 111 -10.63 1.17 -11.31
C GLU A 111 -10.05 0.33 -10.15
N LEU A 112 -10.60 -0.85 -9.88
CA LEU A 112 -10.08 -1.76 -8.85
C LEU A 112 -8.72 -2.33 -9.24
N GLU A 113 -8.56 -2.81 -10.47
CA GLU A 113 -7.30 -3.37 -10.97
C GLU A 113 -6.17 -2.34 -10.93
N ASN A 114 -6.40 -1.13 -11.46
CA ASN A 114 -5.42 -0.04 -11.39
C ASN A 114 -5.12 0.38 -9.94
N GLY A 115 -6.15 0.42 -9.09
CA GLY A 115 -6.00 0.77 -7.68
C GLY A 115 -5.19 -0.28 -6.91
N ILE A 116 -5.36 -1.57 -7.22
CA ILE A 116 -4.58 -2.66 -6.64
C ILE A 116 -3.11 -2.55 -7.05
N GLU A 117 -2.81 -2.34 -8.34
CA GLU A 117 -1.44 -2.16 -8.82
C GLU A 117 -0.77 -0.94 -8.16
N GLY A 118 -1.49 0.18 -8.05
CA GLY A 118 -1.03 1.37 -7.35
C GLY A 118 -0.75 1.10 -5.88
N LEU A 119 -1.68 0.48 -5.15
CA LEU A 119 -1.50 0.15 -3.72
C LEU A 119 -0.35 -0.83 -3.46
N GLN A 120 -0.03 -1.71 -4.40
CA GLN A 120 1.16 -2.57 -4.31
C GLN A 120 2.44 -1.73 -4.37
N SER A 121 2.50 -0.74 -5.27
CA SER A 121 3.61 0.20 -5.33
C SER A 121 3.71 1.05 -4.06
N GLU A 122 2.58 1.52 -3.53
CA GLU A 122 2.54 2.29 -2.28
C GLU A 122 3.00 1.44 -1.07
N LEU A 123 2.66 0.16 -1.05
CA LEU A 123 3.13 -0.77 -0.02
C LEU A 123 4.66 -0.90 -0.07
N GLU A 124 5.24 -1.12 -1.25
CA GLU A 124 6.69 -1.18 -1.41
C GLU A 124 7.38 0.13 -0.99
N GLU A 125 6.79 1.27 -1.33
CA GLU A 125 7.33 2.58 -0.98
C GLU A 125 7.29 2.82 0.54
N VAL A 126 6.16 2.56 1.19
CA VAL A 126 6.00 2.78 2.64
C VAL A 126 6.84 1.77 3.45
N GLU A 127 7.05 0.55 2.95
CA GLU A 127 8.00 -0.40 3.55
C GLU A 127 9.44 0.07 3.42
N SER A 128 9.84 0.59 2.26
CA SER A 128 11.17 1.20 2.08
C SER A 128 11.39 2.40 3.01
N LEU A 129 10.34 3.20 3.22
CA LEU A 129 10.33 4.28 4.20
C LEU A 129 10.46 3.74 5.64
N ARG A 130 9.77 2.64 5.97
CA ARG A 130 9.91 1.95 7.27
C ARG A 130 11.37 1.62 7.53
N GLU A 131 11.99 0.86 6.64
CA GLU A 131 13.39 0.41 6.80
C GLU A 131 14.35 1.60 6.93
N PHE A 132 14.16 2.64 6.11
CA PHE A 132 14.96 3.86 6.19
C PHE A 132 14.79 4.60 7.53
N THR A 133 13.57 4.63 8.06
CA THR A 133 13.26 5.24 9.36
C THR A 133 13.97 4.50 10.49
N TYR A 134 13.86 3.18 10.54
CA TYR A 134 14.54 2.36 11.56
C TYR A 134 16.06 2.52 11.47
N SER A 135 16.65 2.42 10.28
CA SER A 135 18.09 2.62 10.11
C SER A 135 18.57 4.01 10.53
N SER A 136 17.78 5.06 10.28
CA SER A 136 18.09 6.42 10.72
C SER A 136 18.05 6.57 12.24
N ILE A 137 17.11 5.89 12.90
CA ILE A 137 17.00 5.84 14.37
C ILE A 137 18.19 5.07 14.95
N ASP A 138 18.50 3.88 14.43
CA ASP A 138 19.58 3.04 14.93
C ASP A 138 20.93 3.77 14.90
N LEU A 139 21.23 4.46 13.79
CA LEU A 139 22.44 5.27 13.68
C LEU A 139 22.47 6.38 14.74
N ALA A 140 21.36 7.09 14.93
CA ALA A 140 21.28 8.18 15.89
C ALA A 140 21.46 7.69 17.34
N GLU A 141 20.87 6.54 17.68
CA GLU A 141 21.01 5.91 18.98
C GLU A 141 22.43 5.37 19.20
N GLU A 142 23.06 4.79 18.19
CA GLU A 142 24.46 4.36 18.27
C GLU A 142 25.39 5.53 18.57
N ILE A 143 25.20 6.67 17.90
CA ILE A 143 26.03 7.86 18.11
C ILE A 143 25.82 8.46 19.52
N LEU A 144 24.59 8.46 20.04
CA LEU A 144 24.29 9.02 21.37
C LEU A 144 24.74 8.13 22.53
N ASN A 145 24.95 6.83 22.29
CA ASN A 145 25.40 5.87 23.31
C ASN A 145 26.91 5.64 23.31
N ASN A 146 27.65 6.24 22.37
CA ASN A 146 29.12 6.19 22.28
C ASN A 146 29.78 7.35 23.02
#